data_AF-A0A0A2LW40-F1
#
_entry.id   AF-A0A0A2LW40-F1
#
_cell.length_a   1.000
_cell.length_b   1.000
_cell.length_c   1.000
_cell.angle_alpha   90.00
_cell.angle_beta   90.00
_cell.angle_gamma   90.00
#
_symmetry.space_group_name_H-M   'P 1'
#
loop_
_entity.id
_entity.type
_entity.pdbx_description
1 polymer ?
#
loop_
_entity_poly.entity_id
_entity_poly.type
_entity_poly.pdbx_seq_one_letter_code
_entity_poly.pdbx_strand_id
1 'polypeptide(L)'
;MNKWKIAFWICFVFLILVIGFSTYSIVDQGVTLTYQKEGYQNTENDLDNLIGIINRTDLTKIQIEKELKNHIFYEHMNFKLDTISLERVSLIFENDKLIKIQKNW
;
A
#
# COMPACT_ATOMS: atom_id res chain seq x y z
N MET A 1 19.26 -42.43 37.48
CA MET A 1 19.26 -41.87 36.12
C MET A 1 20.24 -40.69 36.08
N ASN A 2 21.15 -40.61 35.10
CA ASN A 2 22.22 -39.60 35.11
C ASN A 2 21.63 -38.19 34.86
N LYS A 3 21.87 -37.25 35.78
CA LYS A 3 21.33 -35.87 35.74
C LYS A 3 21.63 -35.15 34.43
N TRP A 4 22.82 -35.39 33.87
CA TRP A 4 23.24 -34.84 32.59
C TRP A 4 22.45 -35.37 31.40
N LYS A 5 22.06 -36.65 31.42
CA LYS A 5 21.20 -37.24 30.37
C LYS A 5 19.82 -36.60 30.38
N ILE A 6 19.26 -36.32 31.56
CA ILE A 6 17.95 -35.69 31.70
C ILE A 6 17.98 -34.25 31.17
N ALA A 7 18.99 -33.47 31.57
CA ALA A 7 19.18 -32.11 31.07
C ALA A 7 19.31 -32.06 29.54
N PHE A 8 20.08 -32.99 28.96
CA PHE A 8 20.21 -33.12 27.50
C PHE A 8 18.86 -33.33 26.83
N TRP A 9 18.04 -34.27 27.31
CA TRP A 9 16.74 -34.56 26.71
C TRP A 9 15.77 -33.39 26.83
N ILE A 10 15.80 -32.64 27.94
CA ILE A 10 14.99 -31.43 28.10
C ILE A 10 15.40 -30.38 27.05
N CYS A 11 16.70 -30.07 26.93
CA CYS A 11 17.19 -29.12 25.93
C CYS A 11 16.88 -29.58 24.51
N PHE A 12 16.96 -30.89 24.25
CA PHE A 12 16.66 -31.47 22.94
C PHE A 12 15.19 -31.32 22.56
N VAL A 13 14.26 -31.55 23.50
CA VAL A 13 12.83 -31.31 23.27
C VAL A 13 12.55 -29.83 23.02
N PHE A 14 13.14 -28.93 23.80
CA PHE A 14 13.02 -27.49 23.55
C PHE A 14 13.55 -27.10 22.17
N LEU A 15 14.68 -27.66 21.75
CA LEU A 15 15.24 -27.39 20.42
C LEU A 15 14.26 -27.81 19.31
N ILE A 16 13.66 -29.00 19.42
CA ILE A 16 12.65 -29.46 18.45
C ILE A 16 11.44 -28.53 18.42
N LEU A 17 10.94 -28.11 19.58
CA LEU A 17 9.81 -27.18 19.67
C LEU A 17 10.14 -25.82 19.03
N VAL A 18 11.34 -25.29 19.28
CA VAL A 18 11.80 -24.04 18.67
C VAL A 18 11.87 -24.18 17.15
N ILE A 19 12.47 -25.26 16.63
CA ILE A 19 12.55 -25.49 15.18
C ILE A 19 11.16 -25.58 14.55
N GLY A 20 10.24 -26.31 15.17
CA GLY A 20 8.86 -26.44 14.69
C GLY A 20 8.13 -25.10 14.66
N PHE A 21 8.20 -24.33 15.75
CA PHE A 21 7.57 -23.02 15.86
C PHE A 21 8.17 -22.00 14.88
N SER A 22 9.49 -21.97 14.74
CA SER A 22 10.16 -21.09 13.79
C SER A 22 9.77 -21.41 12.35
N THR A 23 9.70 -22.70 11.99
CA THR A 23 9.29 -23.12 10.64
C THR A 23 7.85 -22.68 10.36
N TYR A 24 6.94 -22.91 11.30
CA TYR A 24 5.55 -22.45 11.20
C TYR A 24 5.46 -20.94 11.03
N SER A 25 6.18 -20.17 11.85
CA SER A 25 6.18 -18.71 11.78
C SER A 25 6.71 -18.16 10.46
N ILE A 26 7.74 -18.78 9.88
CA ILE A 26 8.27 -18.38 8.56
C ILE A 26 7.21 -18.59 7.46
N VAL A 27 6.51 -19.73 7.48
CA VAL A 27 5.45 -20.01 6.51
C VAL A 27 4.30 -19.02 6.66
N ASP A 28 3.84 -18.78 7.89
CA ASP A 28 2.78 -17.83 8.20
C ASP A 28 3.12 -16.41 7.70
N GLN A 29 4.31 -15.91 8.05
CA GLN A 29 4.79 -14.61 7.58
C GLN A 29 4.88 -14.54 6.05
N GLY A 30 5.34 -15.61 5.40
CA GLY A 30 5.41 -15.68 3.93
C GLY A 30 4.04 -15.62 3.26
N VAL A 31 3.04 -16.29 3.84
CA VAL A 31 1.65 -16.25 3.39
C VAL A 31 1.07 -14.85 3.59
N THR A 32 1.21 -14.26 4.79
CA THR A 32 0.73 -12.90 5.08
C THR A 32 1.33 -11.88 4.11
N LEU A 33 2.65 -11.93 3.87
CA LEU A 33 3.32 -11.02 2.95
C LEU A 33 2.81 -11.18 1.52
N THR A 34 2.54 -12.42 1.09
CA THR A 34 2.01 -12.70 -0.25
C THR A 34 0.62 -12.11 -0.43
N TYR A 35 -0.29 -12.34 0.52
CA TYR A 35 -1.64 -11.78 0.45
C TYR A 35 -1.66 -10.25 0.56
N GLN A 36 -0.80 -9.67 1.40
CA GLN A 36 -0.66 -8.21 1.46
C GLN A 36 -0.19 -7.66 0.12
N LYS A 37 0.84 -8.27 -0.49
CA LYS A 37 1.35 -7.88 -1.80
C LYS A 37 0.28 -7.98 -2.88
N GLU A 38 -0.48 -9.06 -2.90
CA GLU A 38 -1.58 -9.25 -3.84
C GLU A 38 -2.68 -8.19 -3.65
N GLY A 39 -3.07 -7.91 -2.41
CA GLY A 39 -4.03 -6.85 -2.09
C GLY A 39 -3.56 -5.45 -2.53
N TYR A 40 -2.28 -5.14 -2.32
CA TYR A 40 -1.68 -3.89 -2.81
C TYR A 40 -1.67 -3.83 -4.34
N GLN A 41 -1.26 -4.92 -5.01
CA GLN A 41 -1.23 -4.97 -6.47
C GLN A 41 -2.62 -4.82 -7.09
N ASN A 42 -3.65 -5.44 -6.49
CA ASN A 42 -5.03 -5.27 -6.93
C ASN A 42 -5.52 -3.84 -6.75
N THR A 43 -5.23 -3.23 -5.60
CA THR A 43 -5.56 -1.81 -5.33
C THR A 43 -4.85 -0.88 -6.31
N GLU A 44 -3.60 -1.19 -6.65
CA GLU A 44 -2.83 -0.43 -7.62
C GLU A 44 -3.41 -0.54 -9.04
N ASN A 45 -3.82 -1.74 -9.45
CA ASN A 45 -4.49 -1.97 -10.73
C ASN A 45 -5.83 -1.22 -10.81
N ASP A 46 -6.63 -1.24 -9.73
CA ASP A 46 -7.88 -0.50 -9.65
C ASP A 46 -7.64 1.02 -9.75
N LEU A 47 -6.60 1.52 -9.08
CA LEU A 47 -6.18 2.92 -9.21
C LEU A 47 -5.75 3.26 -10.64
N ASP A 48 -4.97 2.39 -11.30
CA ASP A 48 -4.60 2.59 -12.71
C ASP A 48 -5.81 2.61 -13.64
N ASN A 49 -6.78 1.72 -13.41
CA ASN A 49 -8.03 1.71 -14.15
C ASN A 49 -8.82 3.01 -13.95
N LEU A 50 -8.94 3.48 -12.70
CA LEU A 50 -9.60 4.74 -12.38
C LEU A 50 -8.89 5.94 -13.03
N ILE A 51 -7.56 5.99 -12.96
CA ILE A 51 -6.75 7.00 -13.65
C ILE A 51 -7.03 6.94 -15.16
N GLY A 52 -7.07 5.75 -15.75
CA GLY A 52 -7.37 5.57 -17.17
C GLY A 52 -8.77 6.04 -17.58
N ILE A 53 -9.78 5.82 -16.72
CA ILE A 53 -11.14 6.33 -16.93
C ILE A 53 -11.16 7.85 -16.82
N ILE A 54 -10.54 8.40 -15.78
CA ILE A 54 -10.52 9.84 -15.49
C ILE A 54 -9.75 10.62 -16.56
N ASN A 55 -8.62 10.11 -17.07
CA ASN A 55 -7.89 10.75 -18.16
C ASN A 55 -8.70 10.82 -19.47
N ARG A 56 -9.78 10.03 -19.60
CA ARG A 56 -10.69 10.07 -20.76
C ARG A 56 -11.88 11.02 -20.54
N THR A 57 -12.08 11.54 -19.34
CA THR A 57 -13.17 12.48 -19.03
C THR A 57 -12.68 13.92 -19.08
N ASP A 58 -13.58 14.84 -19.44
CA ASP A 58 -13.29 16.27 -19.56
C ASP A 58 -13.54 17.01 -18.24
N LEU A 59 -12.87 16.56 -17.17
CA LEU A 59 -13.04 17.14 -15.84
C LEU A 59 -12.27 18.45 -15.71
N THR A 60 -12.95 19.49 -15.22
CA THR A 60 -12.31 20.79 -14.99
C THR A 60 -11.69 20.89 -13.60
N LYS A 61 -10.68 21.74 -13.46
CA LYS A 61 -9.99 22.00 -12.19
C LYS A 61 -10.95 22.43 -11.08
N ILE A 62 -11.94 23.26 -11.40
CA ILE A 62 -12.96 23.75 -10.47
C ILE A 62 -13.87 22.61 -9.95
N GLN A 63 -14.24 21.68 -10.83
CA GLN A 63 -15.05 20.52 -10.43
C GLN A 63 -14.27 19.64 -9.44
N ILE A 64 -12.99 19.40 -9.72
CA ILE A 64 -12.12 18.60 -8.85
C ILE A 64 -11.88 19.32 -7.51
N GLU A 65 -11.65 20.63 -7.51
CA GLU A 65 -11.51 21.42 -6.28
C GLU A 65 -12.75 21.33 -5.39
N LYS A 66 -13.95 21.42 -5.99
CA LYS A 66 -15.22 21.32 -5.26
C LYS A 66 -15.38 19.98 -4.56
N GLU A 67 -15.04 18.88 -5.24
CA GLU A 67 -15.11 17.53 -4.66
C GLU A 67 -14.04 17.31 -3.59
N LEU A 68 -12.86 17.90 -3.75
CA LEU A 68 -11.75 17.78 -2.80
C LEU A 68 -11.86 18.73 -1.59
N LYS A 69 -12.85 19.62 -1.54
CA LYS A 69 -12.98 20.65 -0.49
C LYS A 69 -13.01 20.09 0.94
N ASN A 70 -13.54 18.88 1.12
CA ASN A 70 -13.62 18.21 2.42
C ASN A 70 -12.50 17.20 2.66
N HIS A 71 -11.51 17.12 1.75
CA HIS A 71 -10.40 16.20 1.86
C HIS A 71 -9.45 16.62 2.98
N ILE A 72 -8.93 15.65 3.74
CA ILE A 72 -8.06 15.89 4.92
C ILE A 72 -6.81 16.72 4.61
N PHE A 73 -6.33 16.70 3.36
CA PHE A 73 -5.15 17.43 2.91
C PHE A 73 -5.50 18.65 2.04
N TYR A 74 -6.76 19.07 1.96
CA TYR A 74 -7.19 20.16 1.08
C TYR A 74 -6.39 21.46 1.32
N GLU A 75 -6.15 21.81 2.58
CA GLU A 75 -5.40 23.02 2.94
C GLU A 75 -3.94 23.01 2.47
N HIS A 76 -3.40 21.85 2.10
CA HIS A 76 -2.03 21.68 1.65
C HIS A 76 -1.94 21.51 0.12
N MET A 77 -3.09 21.49 -0.57
CA MET A 77 -3.17 21.44 -2.03
C MET A 77 -3.12 22.86 -2.60
N ASN A 78 -2.33 23.04 -3.65
CA ASN A 78 -2.26 24.30 -4.37
C ASN A 78 -2.99 24.22 -5.72
N PHE A 79 -4.29 24.56 -5.71
CA PHE A 79 -5.13 24.58 -6.92
C PHE A 79 -4.78 25.71 -7.91
N LYS A 80 -3.86 26.62 -7.56
CA LYS A 80 -3.37 27.66 -8.49
C LYS A 80 -2.32 27.14 -9.46
N LEU A 81 -1.74 25.97 -9.18
CA LEU A 81 -0.76 25.35 -10.05
C LEU A 81 -1.44 24.47 -11.10
N ASP A 82 -0.69 24.16 -12.15
CA ASP A 82 -1.10 23.19 -13.17
C ASP A 82 -0.87 21.75 -12.70
N THR A 83 -0.09 21.56 -11.64
CA THR A 83 0.08 20.26 -11.00
C THR A 83 -0.37 20.34 -9.55
N ILE A 84 -1.35 19.52 -9.19
CA ILE A 84 -1.88 19.40 -7.84
C ILE A 84 -1.41 18.07 -7.27
N SER A 85 -0.61 18.11 -6.21
CA SER A 85 -0.21 16.89 -5.52
C SER A 85 -1.29 16.47 -4.54
N LEU A 86 -1.75 15.23 -4.70
CA LEU A 86 -2.27 14.41 -3.62
C LEU A 86 -1.12 13.55 -3.08
N GLU A 87 -1.33 12.97 -1.90
CA GLU A 87 -0.31 12.22 -1.16
C GLU A 87 0.51 11.25 -2.03
N ARG A 88 -0.16 10.47 -2.88
CA ARG A 88 0.47 9.43 -3.73
C ARG A 88 0.30 9.64 -5.23
N VAL A 89 -0.41 10.69 -5.63
CA VAL A 89 -0.68 10.97 -7.05
C VAL A 89 -0.65 12.48 -7.31
N SER A 90 -0.18 12.87 -8.48
CA SER A 90 -0.25 14.23 -8.99
C SER A 90 -1.29 14.31 -10.09
N LEU A 91 -2.19 15.27 -9.98
CA LEU A 91 -3.12 15.67 -11.03
C LEU A 91 -2.46 16.76 -11.88
N ILE A 92 -2.36 16.55 -13.18
CA ILE A 92 -1.74 17.47 -14.13
C ILE A 92 -2.82 18.03 -15.04
N PHE A 93 -2.92 19.36 -15.06
CA PHE A 93 -3.92 20.13 -15.78
C PHE A 93 -3.29 20.93 -16.91
N GLU A 94 -4.04 21.10 -17.99
CA GLU A 94 -3.71 22.01 -19.09
C GLU A 94 -5.00 22.71 -19.52
N ASN A 95 -4.97 24.05 -19.64
CA ASN A 95 -6.15 24.85 -19.97
C ASN A 95 -7.38 24.53 -19.08
N ASP A 96 -7.15 24.40 -17.77
CA ASP A 96 -8.13 24.04 -16.73
C ASP A 96 -8.78 22.65 -16.86
N LYS A 97 -8.28 21.80 -17.76
CA LYS A 97 -8.74 20.42 -17.95
C LYS A 97 -7.73 19.44 -17.40
N LEU A 98 -8.21 18.38 -16.77
CA LEU A 98 -7.35 17.30 -16.30
C LEU A 98 -6.83 16.51 -17.50
N ILE A 99 -5.53 16.50 -17.70
CA ILE A 99 -4.88 15.80 -18.83
C ILE A 99 -4.29 14.47 -18.38
N LYS A 100 -3.75 14.43 -17.15
CA LYS A 100 -3.02 13.27 -16.68
C LYS A 100 -3.03 13.18 -15.16
N ILE A 101 -3.23 11.97 -14.66
CA ILE A 101 -2.87 11.60 -13.29
C ILE A 101 -1.57 10.78 -13.32
N GLN A 102 -0.62 11.16 -12.49
CA GLN A 102 0.68 10.50 -12.35
C GLN A 102 0.86 10.00 -10.92
N LYS A 103 1.40 8.82 -10.72
CA LYS A 103 1.72 8.29 -9.39
C LYS A 103 3.07 8.85 -8.90
N ASN A 104 3.12 9.20 -7.62
CA ASN A 104 4.30 9.68 -6.90
C ASN A 104 4.71 8.58 -5.93
N TRP A 105 5.48 7.61 -6.40
CA TRP A 105 6.08 6.56 -5.57
C TRP A 105 7.54 6.90 -5.24
#